data_AF-A0A7Z0LMX5-F1
#
_entry.id   AF-A0A7Z0LMX5-F1
#
_cell.length_a   1.000
_cell.length_b   1.000
_cell.length_c   1.000
_cell.angle_alpha   90.00
_cell.angle_beta   90.00
_cell.angle_gamma   90.00
#
_symmetry.space_group_name_H-M   'P 1'
#
loop_
_entity.id
_entity.type
_entity.pdbx_description
1 polymer ?
#
loop_
_entity_poly.entity_id
_entity_poly.type
_entity_poly.pdbx_seq_one_letter_code
_entity_poly.pdbx_strand_id
1 'polypeptide(L)'
;MTPQSRKARPEAAMAGLKRSHQQRRNRSVTIVRRAISRLQEIGSPVTLGRIARISRELSDTGMGISESTILRNPECHQLYEEAAQPVRRRRAVGRSLAREVESPTDAERRRMHYLMRQTKAELAVRIIAVERELACSEKSNGVLRDRIIQEKLGLKSSFKEDLDITV
;
A
#
# COMPACT_ATOMS: atom_id res chain seq x y z
N MET A 1 25.55 57.17 5.68
CA MET A 1 24.35 56.74 6.42
C MET A 1 24.75 55.57 7.31
N THR A 2 24.85 55.78 8.61
CA THR A 2 25.23 54.74 9.57
C THR A 2 24.04 53.81 9.83
N PRO A 3 24.23 52.49 9.91
CA PRO A 3 23.15 51.57 10.21
C PRO A 3 22.77 51.70 11.69
N GLN A 4 21.53 52.10 11.95
CA GLN A 4 20.99 52.19 13.30
C GLN A 4 21.06 50.83 13.99
N SER A 5 21.77 50.81 15.12
CA SER A 5 21.84 49.70 16.06
C SER A 5 20.43 49.21 16.41
N ARG A 6 20.17 47.91 16.21
CA ARG A 6 18.94 47.24 16.61
C ARG A 6 18.84 47.32 18.13
N LYS A 7 18.10 48.31 18.65
CA LYS A 7 17.77 48.42 20.08
C LYS A 7 17.29 47.05 20.57
N ALA A 8 17.97 46.49 21.56
CA ALA A 8 17.59 45.24 22.19
C ALA A 8 16.11 45.35 22.61
N ARG A 9 15.28 44.40 22.17
CA ARG A 9 13.87 44.37 22.55
C ARG A 9 13.77 44.32 24.08
N PRO A 10 12.90 45.12 24.71
CA PRO A 10 12.81 45.19 26.16
C PRO A 10 12.59 43.79 26.74
N GLU A 11 13.35 43.45 27.78
CA GLU A 11 13.42 42.11 28.39
C GLU A 11 12.03 41.61 28.84
N ALA A 12 11.17 42.53 29.30
CA ALA A 12 9.77 42.27 29.63
C ALA A 12 8.94 41.77 28.43
N ALA A 13 9.17 42.32 27.22
CA ALA A 13 8.50 41.86 26.01
C ALA A 13 9.00 40.46 25.59
N MET A 14 10.29 40.17 25.80
CA MET A 14 10.84 38.83 25.57
C MET A 14 10.30 37.80 26.57
N ALA A 15 10.12 38.19 27.84
CA ALA A 15 9.53 37.36 28.88
C ALA A 15 8.05 37.04 28.60
N GLY A 16 7.26 38.01 28.14
CA GLY A 16 5.86 37.81 27.74
C GLY A 16 5.71 36.83 26.56
N LEU A 17 6.59 36.95 25.56
CA LEU A 17 6.63 36.02 24.43
C LEU A 17 6.98 34.59 24.88
N LYS A 18 7.99 34.43 25.74
CA LYS A 18 8.38 33.12 26.29
C LYS A 18 7.20 32.44 27.02
N ARG A 19 6.47 33.19 27.85
CA ARG A 19 5.29 32.68 28.57
C ARG A 19 4.18 32.23 27.61
N SER A 20 3.88 33.03 26.59
CA SER A 20 2.87 32.70 25.57
C SER A 20 3.26 31.43 24.77
N HIS A 21 4.53 31.31 24.38
CA HIS A 21 5.04 30.11 23.71
C HIS A 21 4.93 28.87 24.61
N GLN A 22 5.26 29.00 25.90
CA GLN A 22 5.14 27.88 26.83
C GLN A 22 3.68 27.47 27.04
N GLN A 23 2.76 28.43 27.16
CA GLN A 23 1.34 28.13 27.30
C GLN A 23 0.79 27.38 26.08
N ARG A 24 1.20 27.77 24.87
CA ARG A 24 0.82 27.05 23.63
C ARG A 24 1.39 25.64 23.59
N ARG A 25 2.62 25.44 24.07
CA ARG A 25 3.23 24.11 24.19
C ARG A 25 2.46 23.23 25.16
N ASN A 26 2.20 23.73 26.37
CA ASN A 26 1.46 22.99 27.39
C ASN A 26 0.06 22.60 26.90
N ARG A 27 -0.66 23.54 26.27
CA ARG A 27 -1.97 23.26 25.66
C ARG A 27 -1.88 22.14 24.62
N SER A 28 -0.81 22.13 23.83
CA SER A 28 -0.60 21.11 22.81
C SER A 28 -0.43 19.72 23.43
N VAL A 29 0.34 19.64 24.52
CA VAL A 29 0.59 18.39 25.26
C VAL A 29 -0.70 17.82 25.85
N THR A 30 -1.55 18.66 26.44
CA THR A 30 -2.83 18.22 27.01
C THR A 30 -3.74 17.60 25.96
N ILE A 31 -3.85 18.24 24.79
CA ILE A 31 -4.70 17.76 23.69
C ILE A 31 -4.14 16.46 23.09
N VAL A 32 -2.83 16.36 22.87
CA VAL A 32 -2.19 15.14 22.35
C VAL A 32 -2.42 13.98 23.31
N ARG A 33 -2.24 14.20 24.61
CA ARG A 33 -2.48 13.17 25.63
C ARG A 33 -3.93 12.67 25.57
N ARG A 34 -4.91 13.57 25.53
CA ARG A 34 -6.34 13.21 25.43
C ARG A 34 -6.66 12.45 24.15
N ALA A 35 -6.09 12.86 23.02
CA ALA A 35 -6.27 12.19 21.75
C ALA A 35 -5.67 10.78 21.73
N ILE A 36 -4.48 10.59 22.33
CA ILE A 36 -3.85 9.27 22.48
C ILE A 36 -4.70 8.36 23.36
N SER A 37 -5.15 8.84 24.54
CA SER A 37 -6.02 8.05 25.41
C SER A 37 -7.29 7.61 24.68
N ARG A 38 -7.91 8.53 23.92
CA ARG A 38 -9.09 8.20 23.13
C ARG A 38 -8.82 7.16 22.05
N LEU A 39 -7.68 7.23 21.36
CA LEU A 39 -7.27 6.23 20.36
C LEU A 39 -7.05 4.85 20.99
N GLN A 40 -6.46 4.82 22.19
CA GLN A 40 -6.23 3.58 22.93
C GLN A 40 -7.55 2.96 23.41
N GLU A 41 -8.49 3.76 23.92
CA GLU A 41 -9.83 3.30 24.35
C GLU A 41 -10.60 2.63 23.20
N ILE A 42 -10.55 3.19 22.00
CA ILE A 42 -11.26 2.64 20.83
C ILE A 42 -10.47 1.55 20.11
N GLY A 43 -9.32 1.12 20.64
CA GLY A 43 -8.46 0.10 20.03
C GLY A 43 -7.87 0.50 18.67
N SER A 44 -7.79 1.81 18.41
CA SER A 44 -7.34 2.35 17.13
C SER A 44 -5.83 2.62 17.15
N PRO A 45 -5.09 2.22 16.09
CA PRO A 45 -3.68 2.57 15.96
C PRO A 45 -3.37 4.03 16.21
N VAL A 46 -2.38 4.28 17.07
CA VAL A 46 -1.87 5.60 17.41
C VAL A 46 -0.87 6.04 16.34
N THR A 47 -1.32 6.88 15.42
CA THR A 47 -0.49 7.49 14.37
C THR A 47 -0.65 9.01 14.37
N LEU A 48 0.36 9.75 13.88
CA LEU A 48 0.34 11.22 13.85
C LEU A 48 -0.94 11.78 13.21
N GLY A 49 -1.31 11.29 12.03
CA GLY A 49 -2.52 11.75 11.32
C GLY A 49 -3.82 11.41 12.07
N ARG A 50 -3.86 10.29 12.81
CA ARG A 50 -5.02 9.95 13.64
C ARG A 50 -5.12 10.80 14.88
N ILE A 51 -4.00 11.11 15.53
CA ILE A 51 -3.96 12.06 16.65
C ILE A 51 -4.43 13.44 16.15
N ALA A 52 -3.95 13.89 14.99
CA ALA A 52 -4.38 15.16 14.40
C ALA A 52 -5.89 15.20 14.11
N ARG A 53 -6.45 14.09 13.60
CA ARG A 53 -7.88 13.96 13.35
C ARG A 53 -8.70 13.94 14.65
N ILE A 54 -8.38 13.03 15.58
CA ILE A 54 -9.12 12.91 16.84
C ILE A 54 -9.01 14.18 17.67
N SER A 55 -7.85 14.83 17.71
CA SER A 55 -7.70 16.10 18.41
C SER A 55 -8.61 17.20 17.88
N ARG A 56 -8.98 17.15 16.59
CA ARG A 56 -9.95 18.07 15.98
C ARG A 56 -11.38 17.73 16.38
N GLU A 57 -11.72 16.44 16.40
CA GLU A 57 -13.04 15.94 16.80
C GLU A 57 -13.31 16.20 18.30
N LEU A 58 -12.27 16.19 19.14
CA LEU A 58 -12.35 16.48 20.58
C LEU A 58 -12.28 17.98 20.93
N SER A 59 -12.13 18.85 19.93
CA SER A 59 -11.95 20.29 20.15
C SER A 59 -13.29 21.01 19.97
N ASP A 60 -13.76 21.68 21.03
CA ASP A 60 -15.00 22.46 21.01
C ASP A 60 -14.95 23.62 20.01
N THR A 61 -13.75 24.06 19.63
CA THR A 61 -13.51 25.13 18.66
C THR A 61 -13.22 24.62 17.25
N GLY A 62 -13.23 23.30 17.02
CA GLY A 62 -12.88 22.67 15.74
C GLY A 62 -11.41 22.83 15.33
N MET A 63 -10.57 23.43 16.18
CA MET A 63 -9.13 23.54 15.96
C MET A 63 -8.41 22.40 16.68
N GLY A 64 -8.00 21.40 15.89
CA GLY A 64 -7.13 20.31 16.35
C GLY A 64 -5.64 20.66 16.28
N ILE A 65 -4.79 19.68 16.58
CA ILE A 65 -3.33 19.81 16.50
C ILE A 65 -2.83 19.24 15.18
N SER A 66 -1.96 19.97 14.50
CA SER A 66 -1.31 19.48 13.28
C SER A 66 -0.20 18.47 13.61
N GLU A 67 0.06 17.55 12.69
CA GLU A 67 1.20 16.62 12.79
C GLU A 67 2.53 17.35 13.00
N SER A 68 2.73 18.46 12.28
CA SER A 68 3.92 19.31 12.44
C SER A 68 4.08 19.88 13.85
N THR A 69 2.98 20.14 14.56
CA THR A 69 3.03 20.64 15.94
C THR A 69 3.43 19.54 16.91
N ILE A 70 2.96 18.31 16.68
CA ILE A 70 3.36 17.13 17.47
C ILE A 70 4.87 16.91 17.32
N LEU A 71 5.39 16.96 16.09
CA LEU A 71 6.81 16.75 15.82
C LEU A 71 7.72 17.87 16.36
N ARG A 72 7.25 19.13 16.34
CA ARG A 72 8.04 20.30 16.79
C ARG A 72 8.03 20.52 18.30
N ASN A 73 7.07 19.96 19.02
CA ASN A 73 7.02 20.03 20.48
C ASN A 73 7.62 18.74 21.05
N PRO A 74 8.79 18.79 21.71
CA PRO A 74 9.48 17.58 22.18
C PRO A 74 8.63 16.74 23.13
N GLU A 75 7.84 17.37 23.99
CA GLU A 75 6.94 16.66 24.92
C GLU A 75 5.81 15.93 24.17
N CYS A 76 5.26 16.54 23.12
CA CYS A 76 4.25 15.88 22.28
C CYS A 76 4.85 14.73 21.47
N HIS A 77 6.06 14.91 20.96
CA HIS A 77 6.79 13.90 20.21
C HIS A 77 7.05 12.67 21.07
N GLN A 78 7.52 12.88 22.30
CA GLN A 78 7.77 11.81 23.25
C GLN A 78 6.49 11.05 23.60
N LEU A 79 5.39 11.75 23.91
CA LEU A 79 4.09 11.10 24.14
C LEU A 79 3.63 10.27 22.94
N TYR A 80 3.88 10.76 21.73
CA TYR A 80 3.59 10.01 20.52
C TYR A 80 4.47 8.77 20.41
N GLU A 81 5.79 8.87 20.57
CA GLU A 81 6.71 7.73 20.47
C GLU A 81 6.40 6.63 21.50
N GLU A 82 6.08 7.01 22.74
CA GLU A 82 5.71 6.07 23.80
C GLU A 82 4.41 5.32 23.50
N ALA A 83 3.45 5.99 22.85
CA ALA A 83 2.14 5.41 22.53
C ALA A 83 2.04 4.82 21.13
N ALA A 84 2.98 5.13 20.24
CA ALA A 84 2.97 4.70 18.85
C ALA A 84 3.09 3.18 18.80
N GLN A 85 2.08 2.53 18.23
CA GLN A 85 2.19 1.11 17.95
C GLN A 85 3.27 0.92 16.87
N PRO A 86 4.14 -0.10 16.99
CA PRO A 86 5.10 -0.41 15.96
C PRO A 86 4.32 -0.63 14.66
N VAL A 87 4.50 0.28 13.71
CA VAL A 87 3.88 0.17 12.39
C VAL A 87 4.37 -1.15 11.84
N ARG A 88 3.50 -2.17 11.82
CA ARG A 88 3.76 -3.42 11.11
C ARG A 88 4.05 -2.99 9.69
N ARG A 89 5.34 -2.90 9.34
CA ARG A 89 5.78 -2.65 7.97
C ARG A 89 5.05 -3.70 7.16
N ARG A 90 4.08 -3.28 6.33
CA ARG A 90 3.56 -4.17 5.29
C ARG A 90 4.81 -4.69 4.62
N ARG A 91 5.08 -6.00 4.71
CA ARG A 91 6.08 -6.61 3.85
C ARG A 91 5.65 -6.19 2.46
N ALA A 92 6.43 -5.30 1.84
CA ALA A 92 6.38 -5.18 0.41
C ALA A 92 6.72 -6.59 -0.04
N VAL A 93 5.69 -7.35 -0.44
CA VAL A 93 5.91 -8.58 -1.18
C VAL A 93 6.61 -8.08 -2.44
N GLY A 94 7.94 -8.10 -2.40
CA GLY A 94 8.78 -7.70 -3.50
C GLY A 94 8.27 -8.48 -4.69
N ARG A 95 7.84 -7.77 -5.73
CA ARG A 95 7.38 -8.38 -6.97
C ARG A 95 8.52 -9.23 -7.52
N SER A 96 8.49 -10.52 -7.28
CA SER A 96 9.31 -11.51 -8.00
C SER A 96 8.69 -11.90 -9.34
N LEU A 97 7.51 -11.37 -9.69
CA LEU A 97 6.82 -11.61 -10.96
C LEU A 97 7.60 -11.11 -12.20
N ALA A 98 8.62 -10.27 -12.01
CA ALA A 98 9.39 -9.72 -13.13
C ALA A 98 10.43 -10.70 -13.71
N ARG A 99 10.77 -11.78 -13.00
CA ARG A 99 11.91 -12.63 -13.40
C ARG A 99 11.59 -13.58 -14.56
N GLU A 100 10.33 -13.98 -14.74
CA GLU A 100 9.93 -14.86 -15.86
C GLU A 100 9.77 -14.11 -17.18
N VAL A 101 9.58 -12.78 -17.13
CA VAL A 101 9.47 -11.90 -18.31
C VAL A 101 10.56 -10.81 -18.20
N GLU A 102 11.81 -11.23 -18.06
CA GLU A 102 12.94 -10.33 -17.78
C GLU A 102 13.28 -9.43 -18.99
N SER A 103 12.79 -9.77 -20.19
CA SER A 103 12.95 -8.99 -21.42
C SER A 103 11.78 -9.20 -22.38
N PRO A 104 10.61 -8.57 -22.14
CA PRO A 104 9.46 -8.71 -23.03
C PRO A 104 9.77 -8.09 -24.39
N THR A 105 9.42 -8.83 -25.44
CA THR A 105 9.35 -8.35 -26.82
C THR A 105 8.38 -7.17 -26.94
N ASP A 106 8.49 -6.36 -27.99
CA ASP A 106 7.60 -5.21 -28.20
C ASP A 106 6.12 -5.61 -28.30
N ALA A 107 5.84 -6.79 -28.84
CA ALA A 107 4.49 -7.34 -28.89
C ALA A 107 3.95 -7.65 -27.48
N GLU A 108 4.77 -8.26 -26.63
CA GLU A 108 4.41 -8.55 -25.23
C GLU A 108 4.24 -7.27 -24.42
N ARG A 109 5.07 -6.25 -24.63
CA ARG A 109 4.91 -4.93 -23.99
C ARG A 109 3.57 -4.29 -24.36
N ARG A 110 3.20 -4.30 -25.64
CA ARG A 110 1.89 -3.78 -26.09
C ARG A 110 0.72 -4.55 -25.47
N ARG A 111 0.81 -5.89 -25.44
CA ARG A 111 -0.21 -6.75 -24.80
C ARG A 111 -0.30 -6.47 -23.30
N MET A 112 0.83 -6.32 -22.61
CA MET A 112 0.88 -5.96 -21.20
C MET A 112 0.12 -4.64 -20.95
N HIS A 113 0.37 -3.59 -21.73
CA HIS A 113 -0.35 -2.33 -21.59
C HIS A 113 -1.85 -2.45 -21.82
N TYR A 114 -2.28 -3.31 -22.74
CA TYR A 114 -3.69 -3.61 -22.95
C TYR A 114 -4.30 -4.33 -21.72
N LEU A 115 -3.60 -5.33 -21.17
CA LEU A 115 -4.03 -6.07 -19.99
C LEU A 115 -4.11 -5.19 -18.74
N MET A 116 -3.23 -4.20 -18.59
CA MET A 116 -3.27 -3.26 -17.47
C MET A 116 -4.52 -2.38 -17.42
N ARG A 117 -5.32 -2.33 -18.49
CA ARG A 117 -6.60 -1.61 -18.52
C ARG A 117 -7.77 -2.44 -17.98
N GLN A 118 -7.55 -3.73 -17.75
CA GLN A 118 -8.59 -4.67 -17.31
C GLN A 118 -8.68 -4.72 -15.78
N THR A 119 -9.85 -5.11 -15.28
CA THR A 119 -10.03 -5.34 -13.85
C THR A 119 -9.37 -6.66 -13.41
N LYS A 120 -9.11 -6.81 -12.11
CA LYS A 120 -8.56 -8.07 -11.56
C LYS A 120 -9.46 -9.27 -11.87
N ALA A 121 -10.78 -9.08 -11.88
CA ALA A 121 -11.75 -10.11 -12.21
C ALA A 121 -11.63 -10.55 -13.69
N GLU A 122 -11.55 -9.59 -14.61
CA GLU A 122 -11.36 -9.87 -16.04
C GLU A 122 -10.05 -10.62 -16.32
N LEU A 123 -8.97 -10.20 -15.66
CA LEU A 123 -7.67 -10.89 -15.79
C LEU A 123 -7.74 -12.33 -15.27
N ALA A 124 -8.43 -12.58 -14.15
CA ALA A 124 -8.59 -13.92 -13.61
C ALA A 124 -9.36 -14.84 -14.55
N VAL A 125 -10.48 -14.36 -15.12
CA VAL A 125 -11.25 -15.12 -16.12
C VAL A 125 -10.40 -15.47 -17.34
N ARG A 126 -9.62 -14.50 -17.83
CA ARG A 126 -8.75 -14.70 -18.99
C ARG A 126 -7.65 -15.72 -18.74
N ILE A 127 -7.04 -15.70 -17.56
CA ILE A 127 -6.03 -16.69 -17.16
C ILE A 127 -6.64 -18.10 -17.15
N ILE A 128 -7.81 -18.28 -16.53
CA ILE A 128 -8.51 -19.58 -16.48
C ILE A 128 -8.82 -20.09 -17.89
N ALA A 129 -9.24 -19.20 -18.80
CA ALA A 129 -9.50 -19.58 -20.19
C ALA A 129 -8.22 -20.08 -20.90
N VAL A 130 -7.12 -19.35 -20.76
CA VAL A 130 -5.82 -19.73 -21.35
C VAL A 130 -5.31 -21.05 -20.76
N GLU A 131 -5.45 -21.26 -19.46
CA GLU A 131 -5.08 -22.52 -18.80
C GLU A 131 -5.85 -23.72 -19.37
N ARG A 132 -7.17 -23.56 -19.60
CA ARG A 132 -8.00 -24.60 -20.21
C ARG A 132 -7.60 -24.89 -21.65
N GLU A 133 -7.37 -23.86 -22.45
CA GLU A 133 -6.91 -24.00 -23.83
C GLU A 133 -5.56 -24.70 -23.91
N LEU A 134 -4.62 -24.34 -23.03
CA LEU A 134 -3.32 -24.99 -22.94
C LEU A 134 -3.46 -26.48 -22.59
N ALA A 135 -4.28 -26.81 -21.58
CA ALA A 135 -4.53 -28.19 -21.19
C ALA A 135 -5.14 -29.02 -22.33
N CYS A 136 -6.05 -28.42 -23.13
CA CYS A 136 -6.59 -29.07 -24.33
C CYS A 136 -5.51 -29.30 -25.39
N SER A 137 -4.69 -28.27 -25.67
CA SER A 137 -3.59 -28.34 -26.64
C SER A 137 -2.58 -29.42 -26.27
N GLU A 138 -2.19 -29.50 -25.01
CA GLU A 138 -1.25 -30.51 -24.50
C GLU A 138 -1.80 -31.94 -24.66
N LYS A 139 -3.09 -32.15 -24.38
CA LYS A 139 -3.75 -33.45 -24.61
C LYS A 139 -3.74 -33.83 -26.09
N SER A 140 -4.14 -32.91 -26.97
CA SER A 140 -4.11 -33.15 -28.42
C SER A 140 -2.68 -33.45 -28.91
N ASN A 141 -1.69 -32.71 -28.42
CA ASN A 141 -0.29 -32.96 -28.72
C ASN A 141 0.19 -34.33 -28.23
N GLY A 142 -0.27 -34.78 -27.06
CA GLY A 142 -0.02 -36.14 -26.56
C GLY A 142 -0.55 -37.20 -27.53
N VAL A 143 -1.82 -37.12 -27.91
CA VAL A 143 -2.44 -38.05 -28.87
C VAL A 143 -1.70 -38.05 -30.22
N LEU A 144 -1.30 -36.88 -30.72
CA LEU A 144 -0.55 -36.78 -31.97
C LEU A 144 0.85 -37.39 -31.84
N ARG A 145 1.55 -37.17 -30.72
CA ARG A 145 2.86 -37.80 -30.46
C ARG A 145 2.73 -39.31 -30.39
N ASP A 146 1.70 -39.83 -29.71
CA ASP A 146 1.44 -41.26 -29.61
C ASP A 146 1.15 -41.88 -30.98
N ARG A 147 0.35 -41.20 -31.82
CA ARG A 147 0.10 -41.62 -33.22
C ARG A 147 1.37 -41.65 -34.05
N ILE A 148 2.19 -40.60 -33.99
CA ILE A 148 3.48 -40.55 -34.70
C ILE A 148 4.40 -41.70 -34.26
N ILE A 149 4.43 -42.01 -32.96
CA ILE A 149 5.23 -43.12 -32.41
C ILE A 149 4.69 -44.46 -32.91
N GLN A 150 3.37 -44.67 -32.90
CA GLN A 150 2.74 -45.90 -33.41
C GLN A 150 3.00 -46.11 -34.90
N GLU A 151 2.86 -45.06 -35.72
CA GLU A 151 3.17 -45.09 -37.14
C GLU A 151 4.65 -45.39 -37.40
N LYS A 152 5.56 -44.75 -36.66
CA LYS A 152 7.01 -44.98 -36.80
C LYS A 152 7.47 -46.36 -36.32
N LEU A 153 6.77 -46.95 -35.35
CA LEU A 153 7.03 -48.31 -34.86
C LEU A 153 6.29 -49.39 -35.69
N GLY A 154 5.55 -49.01 -36.72
CA GLY A 154 4.83 -49.94 -37.61
C GLY A 154 3.62 -50.64 -36.97
N LEU A 155 3.13 -50.13 -35.84
CA LEU A 155 1.95 -50.65 -35.15
C LEU A 155 0.71 -50.02 -35.80
N LYS A 156 0.09 -50.69 -36.79
CA LYS A 156 -1.20 -50.26 -37.35
C LYS A 156 -2.28 -50.34 -36.26
N SER A 157 -2.89 -49.21 -35.92
CA SER A 157 -3.99 -49.16 -34.97
C SER A 157 -5.25 -49.78 -35.58
N SER A 158 -5.58 -50.99 -35.14
CA SER A 158 -6.83 -51.67 -35.46
C SER A 158 -7.89 -51.39 -34.40
N PHE A 159 -8.38 -50.16 -34.20
CA PHE A 159 -9.57 -49.96 -33.35
C PHE A 159 -10.47 -48.83 -33.84
N LYS A 160 -11.76 -49.16 -33.83
CA LYS A 160 -12.92 -48.53 -34.46
C LYS A 160 -13.20 -47.11 -33.99
N GLU A 161 -13.67 -46.31 -34.94
CA GLU A 161 -14.42 -45.08 -34.73
C GLU A 161 -15.72 -45.41 -33.97
N ASP A 162 -15.77 -45.10 -32.68
CA ASP A 162 -17.04 -44.81 -32.01
C ASP A 162 -17.09 -43.29 -31.84
N LEU A 163 -17.50 -42.61 -32.92
CA LEU A 163 -18.03 -41.26 -32.88
C LEU A 163 -19.43 -41.33 -32.24
N ASP A 164 -19.51 -41.10 -30.93
CA ASP A 164 -20.74 -40.62 -30.30
C ASP A 164 -20.52 -39.17 -29.86
N ILE A 165 -20.78 -38.26 -30.81
CA ILE A 165 -21.06 -36.85 -30.53
C ILE A 165 -22.57 -36.79 -30.27
N THR A 166 -22.98 -36.65 -29.02
CA THR A 166 -24.35 -36.26 -28.68
C THR A 166 -24.37 -34.76 -28.36
N VAL A 167 -25.31 -34.08 -29.03
CA VAL A 167 -25.65 -32.65 -28.95
C VAL A 167 -26.24 -32.29 -27.59
#